data_AF-A0A7V7E6X5-F1
#
_entry.id   AF-A0A7V7E6X5-F1
#
_cell.length_a   1.000
_cell.length_b   1.000
_cell.length_c   1.000
_cell.angle_alpha   90.00
_cell.angle_beta   90.00
_cell.angle_gamma   90.00
#
_symmetry.space_group_name_H-M   'P 1'
#
loop_
_entity.id
_entity.type
_entity.pdbx_description
1 polymer ?
#
loop_
_entity_poly.entity_id
_entity_poly.type
_entity_poly.pdbx_seq_one_letter_code
_entity_poly.pdbx_strand_id
1 'polypeptide(L)' 'MFSKPEIVVGDRFIKVGNFRMPVWKVARISNGSRPPHAHLEKEGAERDAITVSIPALGDSSLFRRVMPAGS' A
#
# COMPACT_ATOMS: atom_id res chain seq x y z
N MET A 1 -15.48 6.38 -16.37
CA MET A 1 -15.00 5.10 -15.83
C MET A 1 -13.83 5.41 -14.91
N PHE A 2 -14.02 5.35 -13.59
CA PHE A 2 -12.90 5.48 -12.65
C PHE A 2 -12.16 4.14 -12.68
N SER A 3 -11.05 4.08 -13.39
CA SER A 3 -10.12 2.95 -13.31
C SER A 3 -9.74 2.79 -11.84
N LYS A 4 -10.27 1.77 -11.16
CA LYS A 4 -9.78 1.39 -9.83
C LYS A 4 -8.27 1.20 -10.00
N PRO A 5 -7.42 1.90 -9.24
CA PRO A 5 -5.99 1.71 -9.35
C PRO A 5 -5.70 0.24 -9.05
N GLU A 6 -5.16 -0.47 -10.03
CA GLU A 6 -4.66 -1.81 -9.83
C GLU A 6 -3.47 -1.68 -8.87
N ILE A 7 -3.61 -2.30 -7.69
CA ILE A 7 -2.56 -2.34 -6.67
C ILE A 7 -1.72 -3.56 -6.96
N VAL A 8 -0.42 -3.36 -7.15
CA VAL A 8 0.52 -4.41 -7.54
C VAL A 8 1.69 -4.49 -6.57
N VAL A 9 2.41 -5.61 -6.58
CA VAL A 9 3.65 -5.77 -5.82
C VAL A 9 4.67 -4.72 -6.27
N GLY A 10 5.34 -4.08 -5.32
CA GLY A 10 6.26 -2.96 -5.55
C GLY A 10 5.62 -1.58 -5.40
N ASP A 11 4.29 -1.49 -5.37
CA ASP A 11 3.62 -0.22 -5.10
C ASP A 11 3.96 0.31 -3.73
N ARG A 12 4.11 1.63 -3.65
CA ARG A 12 4.48 2.34 -2.44
C ARG A 12 3.31 3.17 -1.94
N PHE A 13 3.07 3.15 -0.64
CA PHE A 13 1.97 3.83 0.01
C PHE A 13 2.44 4.54 1.28
N ILE A 14 1.82 5.67 1.58
CA ILE A 14 1.95 6.36 2.87
C ILE A 14 0.58 6.38 3.55
N LYS A 15 0.57 6.15 4.87
CA LYS A 15 -0.66 6.28 5.67
C LYS A 15 -0.95 7.76 5.92
N VAL A 16 -2.14 8.20 5.56
CA VAL A 16 -2.60 9.58 5.77
C VAL A 16 -2.81 9.83 7.26
N GLY A 17 -2.46 11.04 7.73
CA GLY A 17 -2.70 11.48 9.11
C GLY A 17 -1.59 11.17 10.11
N ASN A 18 -0.46 10.57 9.70
CA ASN A 18 0.70 10.36 10.59
C ASN A 18 1.80 11.40 10.33
N PHE A 19 2.35 12.05 11.35
CA PHE A 19 3.32 13.17 11.16
C PHE A 19 4.72 12.70 10.70
N ARG A 20 5.06 11.43 10.97
CA ARG A 20 6.25 10.74 10.45
C ARG A 20 5.73 9.60 9.58
N MET A 21 5.48 9.86 8.30
CA MET A 21 4.90 8.86 7.39
C MET A 21 5.98 7.91 6.88
N PRO A 22 6.11 6.68 7.40
CA PRO A 22 6.92 5.67 6.72
C PRO A 22 6.31 5.35 5.35
N VAL A 23 7.18 5.09 4.38
CA VAL A 23 6.77 4.53 3.10
C VAL A 23 6.61 3.03 3.28
N TRP A 24 5.46 2.51 2.86
CA TRP A 24 5.11 1.10 2.90
C TRP A 24 5.09 0.56 1.48
N LYS A 25 5.88 -0.47 1.19
CA LYS A 25 5.97 -1.11 -0.11
C LYS A 25 5.18 -2.41 -0.10
N VAL A 26 4.33 -2.64 -1.09
CA VAL A 26 3.65 -3.92 -1.28
C VAL A 26 4.70 -4.99 -1.58
N ALA A 27 4.88 -5.91 -0.64
CA ALA A 27 5.79 -7.04 -0.79
C ALA A 27 5.06 -8.25 -1.40
N ARG A 28 3.80 -8.45 -1.02
CA ARG A 28 2.98 -9.58 -1.50
C ARG A 28 1.50 -9.23 -1.49
N ILE A 29 0.74 -9.81 -2.41
CA ILE A 29 -0.73 -9.76 -2.42
C ILE A 29 -1.25 -11.17 -2.19
N SER A 30 -2.22 -11.29 -1.29
CA SER A 30 -2.90 -12.53 -0.95
C SER A 30 -4.36 -12.44 -1.35
N ASN A 31 -4.75 -13.24 -2.34
CA ASN A 31 -6.14 -13.46 -2.74
C ASN A 31 -6.58 -14.79 -2.13
N GLY A 32 -7.51 -14.75 -1.17
CA GLY A 32 -8.11 -15.94 -0.54
C GLY A 32 -9.63 -15.78 -0.47
N SER A 33 -10.30 -16.57 0.38
CA SER A 33 -11.77 -16.49 0.60
C SER A 33 -12.24 -15.21 1.32
N ARG A 34 -11.33 -14.29 1.65
CA ARG A 34 -11.57 -12.98 2.25
C ARG A 34 -11.27 -11.89 1.20
N PRO A 35 -11.73 -10.64 1.40
CA PRO A 35 -11.32 -9.53 0.53
C PRO A 35 -9.79 -9.54 0.35
N PRO A 36 -9.28 -9.18 -0.84
CA PRO A 36 -7.86 -9.31 -1.12
C PRO A 36 -7.05 -8.40 -0.19
N HIS A 37 -5.90 -8.90 0.30
CA HIS A 37 -5.01 -8.18 1.21
C HIS A 37 -3.62 -8.02 0.60
N ALA A 38 -2.97 -6.91 0.89
CA ALA A 38 -1.57 -6.67 0.63
C ALA A 38 -0.76 -6.76 1.93
N HIS A 39 0.35 -7.46 1.85
CA HIS A 39 1.42 -7.39 2.83
C HIS A 39 2.36 -6.25 2.44
N LEU A 40 2.52 -5.29 3.35
CA LEU A 40 3.35 -4.11 3.14
C LEU A 40 4.54 -4.15 4.08
N GLU A 41 5.73 -3.89 3.55
CA GLU A 41 6.97 -3.75 4.30
C GLU A 41 7.36 -2.28 4.37
N LYS A 42 7.88 -1.85 5.51
CA LYS A 42 8.38 -0.49 5.68
C LYS A 42 9.70 -0.30 4.93
N GLU A 43 9.75 0.70 4.08
CA GLU A 43 10.97 1.09 3.38
C GLU A 43 12.00 1.61 4.38
N GLY A 44 13.20 1.03 4.36
CA GLY A 44 14.29 1.36 5.30
C GLY A 44 14.25 0.63 6.65
N ALA A 45 13.28 -0.27 6.89
CA ALA A 45 13.25 -1.13 8.08
C ALA A 45 12.62 -2.50 7.76
N GLU A 46 13.45 -3.46 7.36
CA GLU A 46 13.05 -4.82 6.90
C GLU A 46 12.24 -5.67 7.91
N ARG A 47 12.10 -5.24 9.17
CA ARG A 47 11.34 -5.97 10.20
C ARG A 47 9.96 -5.41 10.50
N ASP A 48 9.61 -4.27 9.91
CA ASP A 48 8.32 -3.63 10.14
C ASP A 48 7.40 -3.94 8.96
N ALA A 49 6.36 -4.73 9.20
CA ALA A 49 5.40 -5.13 8.17
C ALA A 49 3.96 -5.04 8.68
N ILE A 50 3.06 -4.64 7.80
CA ILE A 50 1.62 -4.57 8.07
C ILE A 50 0.84 -5.29 6.97
N THR A 51 -0.34 -5.80 7.32
CA THR A 51 -1.27 -6.37 6.35
C THR A 51 -2.48 -5.45 6.23
N VAL A 52 -2.79 -5.02 5.02
CA VAL A 52 -3.85 -4.06 4.73
C VAL A 52 -4.75 -4.62 3.63
N SER A 53 -6.06 -4.40 3.73
CA SER A 53 -6.98 -4.80 2.67
C SER A 53 -6.75 -3.94 1.42
N ILE A 54 -6.79 -4.55 0.24
CA ILE A 54 -6.66 -3.84 -1.05
C ILE A 54 -7.70 -2.72 -1.18
N PRO A 55 -8.97 -2.86 -0.74
CA PRO A 55 -9.90 -1.74 -0.71
C PRO A 55 -9.43 -0.54 0.12
N ALA A 56 -8.79 -0.77 1.26
CA ALA A 56 -8.26 0.33 2.09
C ALA A 56 -7.06 1.02 1.43
N LEU A 57 -6.23 0.30 0.69
CA LEU A 57 -5.15 0.89 -0.12
C LEU A 57 -5.65 1.70 -1.31
N GLY A 58 -6.86 1.41 -1.80
CA GLY A 58 -7.53 2.19 -2.82
C GLY A 58 -8.21 3.45 -2.29
N ASP A 59 -8.32 3.61 -0.97
CA ASP A 59 -8.94 4.76 -0.33
C ASP A 59 -7.90 5.85 -0.03
N SER A 60 -7.96 6.95 -0.80
CA SER A 60 -7.03 8.08 -0.69
C SER A 60 -7.11 8.84 0.65
N SER A 61 -8.16 8.62 1.44
CA SER A 61 -8.29 9.18 2.80
C SER A 61 -7.49 8.39 3.84
N LEU A 62 -7.17 7.12 3.55
CA LEU A 62 -6.42 6.23 4.43
C LEU A 62 -4.97 6.08 3.97
N PHE A 63 -4.78 5.83 2.67
CA PHE A 63 -3.47 5.60 2.06
C PHE A 63 -3.32 6.39 0.77
N ARG A 64 -2.16 7.02 0.58
CA ARG A 64 -1.81 7.66 -0.69
C ARG A 64 -0.71 6.87 -1.35
N ARG A 65 -0.90 6.53 -2.63
CA ARG A 65 0.14 5.91 -3.46
C ARG A 65 1.24 6.93 -3.70
N VAL A 66 2.48 6.53 -3.45
CA VAL A 66 3.68 7.29 -3.75
C VAL A 66 4.07 6.89 -5.17
N MET A 67 3.88 7.79 -6.14
CA MET A 67 4.40 7.55 -7.48
C MET A 67 5.94 7.53 -7.42
N PRO A 68 6.61 6.66 -8.18
CA PRO A 68 8.05 6.80 -8.38
C PRO A 68 8.32 8.20 -8.92
N ALA A 69 9.29 8.89 -8.32
CA ALA A 69 9.76 10.17 -8.84
C ALA A 69 10.38 9.93 -10.22
N GLY A 70 9.62 10.27 -11.28
CA GLY A 70 10.14 10.47 -12.63
C GLY A 70 10.19 9.24 -13.52
N SER A 71 9.50 9.35 -14.65
CA SER A 71 10.17 9.34 -15.95
C SER A 71 9.53 10.42 -16.81
#